data_AF-A0A7S0J3Z1-F1
#
_entry.id   AF-A0A7S0J3Z1-F1
#
_cell.length_a   1.000
_cell.length_b   1.000
_cell.length_c   1.000
_cell.angle_alpha   90.00
_cell.angle_beta   90.00
_cell.angle_gamma   90.00
#
_symmetry.space_group_name_H-M   'P 1'
#
loop_
_entity.id
_entity.type
_entity.pdbx_description
1 polymer ?
#
loop_
_entity_poly.entity_id
_entity_poly.type
_entity_poly.pdbx_seq_one_letter_code
_entity_poly.pdbx_strand_id
1 'polypeptide(L)'
;SLPARIQVPLPSWTAPAPPPQQPALTMLVGVSMTLALQVSMALALQAMAPPWDGHRHRHHHRHARPLMAAGDPDDADVGLALLTRLLDEDRDPALEIDTTGVIEDVDARGSDDGTDAGLDAAVLIVGAGAAGIGCAVSLTDSDVFGLEASRVTILERGDTIGASFRTWPEEMRFISPSFNQAGWTNSFDLNSVAHGSSPAYTLHAQHPSGAQYADYLAELAGLARIRDRVQLRTEVVRIVPVDGVFDVHVRARCAEGVSREETLRARYVVWAAGEFQYPRESCCVAGAELCMHNSRVRSWASLPGDDFVLIGGYESGVDAAVNLAKAGKRSTVLASTATWNVQTADPSAELAPYTAERLREVTAEGFSPRPRLLAPLRVLRVERAQGGGFNVIAAWKAAERLQLRGRRKPLASHAEVGGESAGAEGSELVV
;
A
#
# COMPACT_ATOMS: atom_id res chain seq x y z
N SER A 1 38.69 -30.28 -63.20
CA SER A 1 39.76 -29.46 -62.61
C SER A 1 39.15 -28.30 -61.83
N LEU A 2 39.00 -28.51 -60.53
CA LEU A 2 38.77 -27.50 -59.49
C LEU A 2 39.60 -28.01 -58.29
N PRO A 3 40.53 -27.23 -57.72
CA PRO A 3 41.43 -27.75 -56.70
C PRO A 3 40.85 -27.60 -55.29
N ALA A 4 41.14 -28.59 -54.46
CA ALA A 4 40.85 -28.67 -53.04
C ALA A 4 41.81 -27.83 -52.17
N ARG A 5 41.32 -27.35 -51.01
CA ARG A 5 42.09 -26.95 -49.82
C ARG A 5 41.26 -27.33 -48.58
N ILE A 6 41.52 -28.50 -47.98
CA ILE A 6 42.35 -28.75 -46.78
C ILE A 6 41.88 -27.96 -45.54
N GLN A 7 41.13 -28.65 -44.67
CA GLN A 7 40.82 -28.29 -43.29
C GLN A 7 42.00 -28.64 -42.37
N VAL A 8 42.31 -27.75 -41.42
CA VAL A 8 43.13 -28.04 -40.24
C VAL A 8 42.26 -27.78 -39.00
N PRO A 9 42.08 -28.73 -38.08
CA PRO A 9 41.29 -28.51 -36.86
C PRO A 9 42.14 -27.81 -35.78
N LEU A 10 41.59 -26.75 -35.18
CA LEU A 10 42.14 -26.10 -33.99
C LEU A 10 41.59 -26.79 -32.72
N PRO A 11 42.38 -26.89 -31.64
CA PRO A 11 41.99 -27.61 -30.43
C PRO A 11 40.90 -26.88 -29.63
N SER A 12 39.93 -27.67 -29.14
CA SER A 12 38.85 -27.24 -28.26
C SER A 12 39.40 -26.78 -26.91
N TRP A 13 39.32 -25.48 -26.64
CA TRP A 13 39.43 -24.94 -25.29
C TRP A 13 38.08 -25.10 -24.58
N THR A 14 37.97 -26.12 -23.73
CA THR A 14 36.92 -26.20 -22.71
C THR A 14 37.26 -25.24 -21.59
N ALA A 15 36.43 -24.21 -21.41
CA ALA A 15 36.47 -23.37 -20.21
C ALA A 15 36.17 -24.23 -18.96
N PRO A 16 36.85 -24.01 -17.82
CA PRO A 16 36.53 -24.71 -16.58
C PRO A 16 35.11 -24.34 -16.13
N ALA A 17 34.36 -25.36 -15.68
CA ALA A 17 33.02 -25.18 -15.15
C ALA A 17 33.01 -24.17 -13.99
N PRO A 18 32.01 -23.26 -13.93
CA PRO A 18 31.86 -22.37 -12.78
C PRO A 18 31.61 -23.21 -11.51
N PRO A 19 32.11 -22.78 -10.34
CA PRO A 19 31.78 -23.42 -9.08
C PRO A 19 30.26 -23.39 -8.86
N PRO A 20 29.68 -24.41 -8.18
CA PRO A 20 28.25 -24.47 -7.95
C PRO A 20 27.79 -23.21 -7.21
N GLN A 21 26.87 -22.45 -7.82
CA GLN A 21 26.18 -21.35 -7.16
C GLN A 21 25.34 -21.93 -6.01
N GLN A 22 25.69 -21.56 -4.78
CA GLN A 22 24.86 -21.81 -3.61
C GLN A 22 23.59 -20.95 -3.70
N PRO A 23 22.42 -21.47 -3.27
CA PRO A 23 21.16 -20.77 -3.40
C PRO A 23 21.17 -19.49 -2.56
N ALA A 24 20.94 -18.35 -3.20
CA ALA A 24 20.65 -17.10 -2.51
C ALA A 24 19.27 -17.21 -1.86
N LEU A 25 19.23 -17.21 -0.52
CA LEU A 25 18.00 -17.10 0.27
C LEU A 25 17.65 -15.64 0.52
N THR A 26 16.35 -15.35 0.51
CA THR A 26 15.81 -14.00 0.53
C THR A 26 14.79 -13.83 1.67
N MET A 27 15.03 -12.90 2.60
CA MET A 27 14.20 -12.62 3.80
C MET A 27 13.30 -11.40 3.62
N LEU A 28 12.19 -11.20 4.35
CA LEU A 28 11.18 -10.16 4.02
C LEU A 28 10.78 -9.19 5.14
N VAL A 29 10.76 -7.88 4.85
CA VAL A 29 10.28 -6.77 5.73
C VAL A 29 9.00 -6.16 5.14
N GLY A 30 7.95 -5.96 5.94
CA GLY A 30 6.67 -5.40 5.48
C GLY A 30 6.20 -4.16 6.25
N VAL A 31 5.83 -3.11 5.53
CA VAL A 31 5.10 -1.93 6.04
C VAL A 31 3.82 -1.74 5.20
N SER A 32 2.70 -1.45 5.86
CA SER A 32 1.37 -1.35 5.25
C SER A 32 1.09 0.06 4.73
N MET A 33 0.77 0.21 3.43
CA MET A 33 0.45 1.49 2.76
C MET A 33 -1.04 1.84 2.72
N THR A 34 -1.94 0.94 3.16
CA THR A 34 -3.39 1.13 2.96
C THR A 34 -4.00 2.19 3.89
N LEU A 35 -3.27 2.58 4.94
CA LEU A 35 -3.78 3.46 6.00
C LEU A 35 -3.89 4.94 5.59
N ALA A 36 -2.97 5.43 4.76
CA ALA A 36 -2.92 6.86 4.37
C ALA A 36 -4.14 7.30 3.54
N LEU A 37 -4.72 6.39 2.75
CA LEU A 37 -5.93 6.65 1.96
C LEU A 37 -7.20 6.69 2.82
N GLN A 38 -7.29 5.88 3.89
CA GLN A 38 -8.48 5.84 4.75
C GLN A 38 -8.57 7.03 5.70
N VAL A 39 -7.45 7.51 6.24
CA VAL A 39 -7.43 8.69 7.14
C VAL A 39 -7.77 9.98 6.39
N SER A 40 -7.28 10.13 5.16
CA SER A 40 -7.57 11.30 4.32
C SER A 40 -9.06 11.41 3.95
N MET A 41 -9.74 10.28 3.74
CA MET A 41 -11.16 10.24 3.39
C MET A 41 -12.08 10.54 4.59
N ALA A 42 -11.70 10.16 5.80
CA ALA A 42 -12.45 10.45 7.02
C ALA A 42 -12.42 11.96 7.38
N LEU A 43 -11.29 12.63 7.16
CA LEU A 43 -11.15 14.08 7.39
C LEU A 43 -11.93 14.90 6.34
N ALA A 44 -11.95 14.46 5.08
CA ALA A 44 -12.74 15.11 4.03
C ALA A 44 -14.25 15.03 4.30
N LEU A 45 -14.74 13.92 4.87
CA LEU A 45 -16.16 13.75 5.20
C LEU A 45 -16.62 14.60 6.40
N GLN A 46 -15.73 14.93 7.33
CA GLN A 46 -16.06 15.82 8.47
C GLN A 46 -16.11 17.30 8.07
N ALA A 47 -15.36 17.71 7.04
CA ALA A 47 -15.32 19.09 6.56
C ALA A 47 -16.52 19.48 5.66
N MET A 48 -17.28 18.51 5.15
CA MET A 48 -18.34 18.74 4.14
C MET A 48 -19.79 18.62 4.67
N ALA A 49 -20.01 18.57 5.99
CA ALA A 49 -21.37 18.50 6.56
C ALA A 49 -21.99 19.91 6.69
N PRO A 50 -23.05 20.26 5.94
CA PRO A 50 -23.78 21.51 6.16
C PRO A 50 -24.66 21.43 7.41
N PRO A 51 -24.95 22.56 8.09
CA PRO A 51 -25.87 22.59 9.21
C PRO A 51 -27.29 22.24 8.77
N TRP A 52 -27.91 21.33 9.50
CA TRP A 52 -29.23 20.77 9.23
C TRP A 52 -30.33 21.75 9.66
N ASP A 53 -31.04 22.35 8.70
CA ASP A 53 -32.19 23.22 8.95
C ASP A 53 -33.51 22.46 8.68
N GLY A 54 -34.30 22.28 9.73
CA GLY A 54 -35.45 21.38 9.73
C GLY A 54 -36.76 22.06 9.31
N HIS A 55 -37.38 21.56 8.23
CA HIS A 55 -38.82 21.74 8.02
C HIS A 55 -39.58 20.42 7.90
N ARG A 56 -40.67 20.38 8.66
CA ARG A 56 -41.51 19.24 9.01
C ARG A 56 -42.38 18.79 7.83
N HIS A 57 -42.48 17.47 7.62
CA HIS A 57 -43.77 16.85 7.33
C HIS A 57 -43.96 15.58 8.18
N ARG A 58 -45.04 15.58 8.97
CA ARG A 58 -45.47 14.49 9.85
C ARG A 58 -46.16 13.41 9.01
N HIS A 59 -45.75 12.16 9.17
CA HIS A 59 -46.69 11.05 9.26
C HIS A 59 -46.28 10.13 10.41
N HIS A 60 -47.22 9.94 11.33
CA HIS A 60 -47.13 9.02 12.46
C HIS A 60 -47.23 7.58 11.99
N HIS A 61 -46.28 6.72 12.40
CA HIS A 61 -46.60 5.43 13.01
C HIS A 61 -45.52 5.05 14.03
N ARG A 62 -45.95 4.22 14.98
CA ARG A 62 -45.51 4.15 16.38
C ARG A 62 -44.31 3.21 16.62
N HIS A 63 -43.45 3.67 17.53
CA HIS A 63 -42.66 2.95 18.54
C HIS A 63 -41.70 1.81 18.15
N ALA A 64 -40.41 2.15 18.15
CA ALA A 64 -39.38 1.43 18.91
C ALA A 64 -38.41 2.44 19.53
N ARG A 65 -38.17 2.38 20.84
CA ARG A 65 -37.21 3.23 21.58
C ARG A 65 -35.78 2.87 21.16
N PRO A 66 -34.86 3.85 20.94
CA PRO A 66 -33.44 3.57 20.89
C PRO A 66 -32.91 3.36 22.32
N LEU A 67 -32.22 2.24 22.55
CA LEU A 67 -31.31 2.11 23.69
C LEU A 67 -30.11 3.04 23.43
N MET A 68 -30.03 4.14 24.17
CA MET A 68 -28.77 4.88 24.35
C MET A 68 -27.89 4.05 25.28
N ALA A 69 -26.83 3.44 24.75
CA ALA A 69 -25.70 3.00 25.56
C ALA A 69 -24.80 4.21 25.79
N ALA A 70 -24.72 4.69 27.03
CA ALA A 70 -23.73 5.67 27.44
C ALA A 70 -22.34 5.01 27.39
N GLY A 71 -21.45 5.53 26.55
CA GLY A 71 -20.02 5.19 26.58
C GLY A 71 -19.32 5.92 27.73
N ASP A 72 -18.35 5.25 28.34
CA ASP A 72 -17.56 5.71 29.48
C ASP A 72 -16.55 6.79 29.01
N PRO A 73 -16.49 7.98 29.63
CA PRO A 73 -15.57 9.06 29.20
C PRO A 73 -14.08 8.69 29.27
N ASP A 74 -13.69 7.65 30.01
CA ASP A 74 -12.30 7.18 30.12
C ASP A 74 -11.79 6.48 28.83
N ASP A 75 -12.67 5.96 27.96
CA ASP A 75 -12.26 5.28 26.71
C ASP A 75 -11.80 6.28 25.63
N ALA A 76 -12.25 7.54 25.69
CA ALA A 76 -11.86 8.59 24.75
C ALA A 76 -10.43 9.11 24.99
N ASP A 77 -10.01 9.18 26.26
CA ASP A 77 -8.69 9.68 26.66
C ASP A 77 -7.56 8.67 26.37
N VAL A 78 -7.85 7.37 26.47
CA VAL A 78 -6.87 6.32 26.16
C VAL A 78 -6.59 6.24 24.66
N GLY A 79 -7.62 6.40 23.82
CA GLY A 79 -7.47 6.43 22.36
C GLY A 79 -6.62 7.62 21.89
N LEU A 80 -6.83 8.79 22.49
CA LEU A 80 -6.05 10.00 22.18
C LEU A 80 -4.59 9.86 22.64
N ALA A 81 -4.35 9.35 23.85
CA ALA A 81 -2.99 9.15 24.38
C ALA A 81 -2.18 8.10 23.61
N LEU A 82 -2.84 7.07 23.06
CA LEU A 82 -2.19 6.07 22.20
C LEU A 82 -1.84 6.67 20.83
N LEU A 83 -2.75 7.48 20.27
CA LEU A 83 -2.52 8.20 19.00
C LEU A 83 -1.35 9.19 19.12
N THR A 84 -1.26 9.94 20.23
CA THR A 84 -0.16 10.88 20.49
C THR A 84 1.19 10.15 20.65
N ARG A 85 1.22 9.00 21.34
CA ARG A 85 2.46 8.22 21.50
C ARG A 85 2.90 7.52 20.21
N LEU A 86 1.97 7.11 19.35
CA LEU A 86 2.27 6.53 18.03
C LEU A 86 2.85 7.55 17.03
N LEU A 87 2.61 8.84 17.25
CA LEU A 87 3.12 9.92 16.41
C LEU A 87 4.51 10.44 16.85
N ASP A 88 4.90 10.24 18.11
CA ASP A 88 6.08 10.91 18.69
C ASP A 88 7.38 10.09 18.69
N GLU A 89 7.34 8.75 18.79
CA GLU A 89 8.57 8.00 19.16
C GLU A 89 9.62 7.78 18.05
N ASP A 90 9.32 8.07 16.78
CA ASP A 90 10.27 7.90 15.65
C ASP A 90 10.25 9.08 14.64
N ARG A 91 9.73 10.25 15.04
CA ARG A 91 9.67 11.43 14.15
C ARG A 91 11.03 12.14 14.11
N ASP A 92 11.70 12.09 12.96
CA ASP A 92 12.79 13.02 12.65
C ASP A 92 12.15 14.41 12.40
N PRO A 93 12.41 15.43 13.24
CA PRO A 93 11.87 16.77 13.03
C PRO A 93 12.34 17.41 11.71
N ALA A 94 13.38 16.88 11.05
CA ALA A 94 13.80 17.32 9.73
C ALA A 94 12.91 16.82 8.57
N LEU A 95 11.96 15.91 8.83
CA LEU A 95 10.98 15.37 7.87
C LEU A 95 9.56 15.89 8.11
N GLU A 96 9.37 16.88 8.99
CA GLU A 96 8.11 17.61 9.04
C GLU A 96 7.91 18.37 7.72
N ILE A 97 6.89 17.98 6.96
CA ILE A 97 6.31 18.86 5.96
C ILE A 97 5.83 20.07 6.75
N ASP A 98 6.45 21.21 6.52
CA ASP A 98 6.00 22.49 7.05
C ASP A 98 4.54 22.71 6.59
N THR A 99 3.60 22.50 7.50
CA THR A 99 2.17 22.73 7.29
C THR A 99 1.76 24.17 7.58
N THR A 100 2.72 25.09 7.78
CA THR A 100 2.46 26.53 7.90
C THR A 100 2.15 27.19 6.55
N GLY A 101 1.35 26.51 5.73
CA GLY A 101 0.75 27.10 4.55
C GLY A 101 -0.05 28.34 4.99
N VAL A 102 0.40 29.50 4.53
CA VAL A 102 -0.38 30.73 4.60
C VAL A 102 -1.68 30.45 3.86
N ILE A 103 -2.81 30.48 4.57
CA ILE A 103 -4.13 30.55 3.92
C ILE A 103 -4.22 31.97 3.38
N GLU A 104 -3.75 32.17 2.15
CA GLU A 104 -4.00 33.39 1.41
C GLU A 104 -5.51 33.49 1.11
N ASP A 105 -6.02 34.72 1.11
CA ASP A 105 -7.42 35.00 0.76
C ASP A 105 -7.68 34.41 -0.64
N VAL A 106 -8.57 33.42 -0.72
CA VAL A 106 -8.86 32.72 -1.97
C VAL A 106 -9.63 33.69 -2.87
N ASP A 107 -9.00 34.21 -3.93
CA ASP A 107 -9.73 34.94 -4.97
C ASP A 107 -10.84 33.99 -5.47
N ALA A 108 -12.10 34.39 -5.28
CA ALA A 108 -13.26 33.60 -5.65
C ALA A 108 -13.34 33.28 -7.15
N ARG A 109 -12.55 33.98 -7.99
CA ARG A 109 -12.40 33.67 -9.43
C ARG A 109 -11.30 32.64 -9.72
N GLY A 110 -10.43 32.34 -8.76
CA GLY A 110 -9.20 31.58 -8.97
C GLY A 110 -8.17 32.35 -9.83
N SER A 111 -6.99 31.75 -10.03
CA SER A 111 -5.97 32.28 -10.96
C SER A 111 -6.18 31.82 -12.40
N ASP A 112 -7.29 31.11 -12.69
CA ASP A 112 -7.64 30.66 -14.04
C ASP A 112 -8.28 31.82 -14.81
N ASP A 113 -7.47 32.54 -15.58
CA ASP A 113 -7.94 33.58 -16.51
C ASP A 113 -8.65 33.02 -17.74
N GLY A 114 -8.88 31.70 -17.78
CA GLY A 114 -9.48 30.99 -18.91
C GLY A 114 -8.54 30.86 -20.10
N THR A 115 -7.28 31.29 -19.97
CA THR A 115 -6.27 31.18 -21.01
C THR A 115 -5.18 30.20 -20.57
N ASP A 116 -5.06 29.10 -21.31
CA ASP A 116 -3.93 28.17 -21.17
C ASP A 116 -2.77 28.56 -22.11
N ALA A 117 -2.69 29.85 -22.47
CA ALA A 117 -1.72 30.34 -23.44
C ALA A 117 -0.29 30.18 -22.87
N GLY A 118 0.52 29.35 -23.56
CA GLY A 118 1.88 29.04 -23.12
C GLY A 118 1.97 27.97 -22.03
N LEU A 119 0.86 27.30 -21.69
CA LEU A 119 0.84 26.12 -20.83
C LEU A 119 0.75 24.84 -21.68
N ASP A 120 1.39 23.77 -21.21
CA ASP A 120 1.18 22.42 -21.77
C ASP A 120 -0.10 21.78 -21.23
N ALA A 121 -0.51 22.16 -20.02
CA ALA A 121 -1.77 21.79 -19.39
C ALA A 121 -2.16 22.81 -18.31
N ALA A 122 -3.46 22.99 -18.05
CA ALA A 122 -3.88 23.73 -16.86
C ALA A 122 -3.51 22.95 -15.58
N VAL A 123 -3.74 21.63 -15.59
CA VAL A 123 -3.44 20.73 -14.46
C VAL A 123 -2.54 19.59 -14.92
N LEU A 124 -1.42 19.42 -14.23
CA LEU A 124 -0.51 18.30 -14.42
C LEU A 124 -0.52 17.39 -13.18
N ILE A 125 -0.86 16.12 -13.37
CA ILE A 125 -0.96 15.12 -12.31
C ILE A 125 0.24 14.19 -12.39
N VAL A 126 1.01 14.08 -11.32
CA VAL A 126 2.19 13.20 -11.25
C VAL A 126 1.81 11.85 -10.66
N GLY A 127 1.76 10.82 -11.50
CA GLY A 127 1.43 9.43 -11.16
C GLY A 127 0.08 9.00 -11.72
N ALA A 128 0.05 7.91 -12.49
CA ALA A 128 -1.18 7.26 -13.00
C ALA A 128 -1.59 6.07 -12.13
N GLY A 129 -1.50 6.22 -10.80
CA GLY A 129 -2.04 5.28 -9.82
C GLY A 129 -3.51 5.58 -9.48
N ALA A 130 -4.02 4.95 -8.42
CA ALA A 130 -5.40 5.12 -7.96
C ALA A 130 -5.77 6.61 -7.74
N ALA A 131 -4.94 7.33 -6.99
CA ALA A 131 -5.16 8.74 -6.68
C ALA A 131 -5.11 9.64 -7.92
N GLY A 132 -4.12 9.43 -8.81
CA GLY A 132 -3.96 10.25 -10.00
C GLY A 132 -5.06 10.04 -11.03
N ILE A 133 -5.46 8.79 -11.28
CA ILE A 133 -6.58 8.48 -12.17
C ILE A 133 -7.90 9.00 -11.57
N GLY A 134 -8.16 8.76 -10.28
CA GLY A 134 -9.36 9.28 -9.62
C GLY A 134 -9.45 10.81 -9.67
N CYS A 135 -8.35 11.51 -9.38
CA CYS A 135 -8.27 12.96 -9.48
C CYS A 135 -8.55 13.47 -10.89
N ALA A 136 -7.92 12.86 -11.91
CA ALA A 136 -8.16 13.22 -13.30
C ALA A 136 -9.63 13.03 -13.71
N VAL A 137 -10.24 11.90 -13.33
CA VAL A 137 -11.66 11.63 -13.61
C VAL A 137 -12.52 12.70 -12.96
N SER A 138 -12.36 12.96 -11.66
CA SER A 138 -13.14 13.98 -10.95
C SER A 138 -13.00 15.37 -11.59
N LEU A 139 -11.78 15.78 -11.96
CA LEU A 139 -11.55 17.08 -12.60
C LEU A 139 -12.30 17.20 -13.93
N THR A 140 -12.35 16.12 -14.71
CA THR A 140 -12.96 16.12 -16.05
C THR A 140 -14.46 15.78 -16.07
N ASP A 141 -14.99 15.23 -14.98
CA ASP A 141 -16.40 14.89 -14.87
C ASP A 141 -17.25 16.16 -14.79
N SER A 142 -18.19 16.32 -15.74
CA SER A 142 -19.06 17.48 -15.86
C SER A 142 -20.00 17.69 -14.68
N ASP A 143 -20.34 16.62 -13.96
CA ASP A 143 -21.20 16.69 -12.78
C ASP A 143 -20.41 17.03 -11.51
N VAL A 144 -19.08 17.06 -11.59
CA VAL A 144 -18.17 17.35 -10.47
C VAL A 144 -17.44 18.68 -10.66
N PHE A 145 -16.52 18.77 -11.63
CA PHE A 145 -15.70 19.98 -11.88
C PHE A 145 -15.76 20.46 -13.34
N GLY A 146 -15.94 19.55 -14.30
CA GLY A 146 -16.21 19.87 -15.70
C GLY A 146 -15.05 20.52 -16.47
N LEU A 147 -13.79 20.28 -16.10
CA LEU A 147 -12.67 20.71 -16.92
C LEU A 147 -12.61 19.90 -18.22
N GLU A 148 -12.30 20.56 -19.33
CA GLU A 148 -12.01 19.83 -20.57
C GLU A 148 -10.80 18.91 -20.37
N ALA A 149 -10.91 17.65 -20.79
CA ALA A 149 -9.83 16.67 -20.66
C ALA A 149 -8.52 17.11 -21.36
N SER A 150 -8.61 17.97 -22.38
CA SER A 150 -7.48 18.62 -23.06
C SER A 150 -6.63 19.50 -22.14
N ARG A 151 -7.20 20.01 -21.04
CA ARG A 151 -6.53 20.86 -20.04
C ARG A 151 -5.84 20.06 -18.93
N VAL A 152 -6.00 18.74 -18.90
CA VAL A 152 -5.44 17.85 -17.89
C VAL A 152 -4.42 16.92 -18.53
N THR A 153 -3.25 16.76 -17.92
CA THR A 153 -2.22 15.82 -18.35
C THR A 153 -1.74 15.00 -17.15
N ILE A 154 -1.58 13.69 -17.33
CA ILE A 154 -1.11 12.78 -16.28
C ILE A 154 0.24 12.24 -16.70
N LEU A 155 1.26 12.36 -15.85
CA LEU A 155 2.60 11.84 -16.11
C LEU A 155 2.84 10.59 -15.27
N GLU A 156 3.22 9.49 -15.91
CA GLU A 156 3.53 8.24 -15.24
C GLU A 156 4.93 7.77 -15.59
N ARG A 157 5.75 7.48 -14.57
CA ARG A 157 7.11 6.99 -14.75
C ARG A 157 7.13 5.58 -15.34
N GLY A 158 6.19 4.74 -14.93
CA GLY A 158 5.99 3.39 -15.42
C GLY A 158 5.54 3.35 -16.87
N ASP A 159 5.55 2.16 -17.45
CA ASP A 159 5.11 1.92 -18.83
C ASP A 159 3.63 1.57 -18.94
N THR A 160 2.89 1.60 -17.83
CA THR A 160 1.47 1.26 -17.74
C THR A 160 0.76 2.08 -16.67
N ILE A 161 -0.54 2.30 -16.84
CA ILE A 161 -1.43 2.81 -15.78
C ILE A 161 -1.49 1.78 -14.64
N GLY A 162 -1.44 2.26 -13.39
CA GLY A 162 -1.47 1.39 -12.22
C GLY A 162 -0.18 0.60 -12.01
N ALA A 163 0.98 1.11 -12.43
CA ALA A 163 2.27 0.43 -12.38
C ALA A 163 2.58 -0.18 -11.00
N SER A 164 2.30 0.53 -9.89
CA SER A 164 2.48 0.00 -8.53
C SER A 164 1.69 -1.29 -8.30
N PHE A 165 0.44 -1.35 -8.73
CA PHE A 165 -0.44 -2.51 -8.55
C PHE A 165 -0.01 -3.68 -9.44
N ARG A 166 0.47 -3.41 -10.67
CA ARG A 166 1.09 -4.44 -11.53
C ARG A 166 2.31 -5.09 -10.88
N THR A 167 2.94 -4.38 -9.94
CA THR A 167 4.13 -4.86 -9.25
C THR A 167 3.89 -5.54 -7.91
N TRP A 168 2.64 -5.63 -7.46
CA TRP A 168 2.30 -6.40 -6.25
C TRP A 168 2.70 -7.87 -6.38
N PRO A 169 2.97 -8.56 -5.26
CA PRO A 169 3.03 -10.02 -5.26
C PRO A 169 1.75 -10.59 -5.88
N GLU A 170 1.88 -11.64 -6.69
CA GLU A 170 0.78 -12.23 -7.44
C GLU A 170 -0.39 -12.66 -6.54
N GLU A 171 -0.09 -13.10 -5.32
CA GLU A 171 -1.06 -13.55 -4.33
C GLU A 171 -1.69 -12.40 -3.52
N MET A 172 -1.12 -11.18 -3.57
CA MET A 172 -1.61 -10.03 -2.81
C MET A 172 -2.98 -9.57 -3.30
N ARG A 173 -3.90 -9.32 -2.36
CA ARG A 173 -5.27 -8.86 -2.62
C ARG A 173 -5.59 -7.65 -1.77
N PHE A 174 -6.54 -6.83 -2.21
CA PHE A 174 -7.10 -5.77 -1.37
C PHE A 174 -7.69 -6.35 -0.09
N ILE A 175 -7.48 -5.67 1.05
CA ILE A 175 -8.09 -6.04 2.33
C ILE A 175 -9.51 -5.49 2.47
N SER A 176 -9.78 -4.36 1.81
CA SER A 176 -11.10 -3.74 1.71
C SER A 176 -11.96 -4.49 0.67
N PRO A 177 -13.20 -4.85 1.01
CA PRO A 177 -14.09 -5.50 0.06
C PRO A 177 -14.69 -4.49 -0.90
N SER A 178 -14.67 -4.85 -2.18
CA SER A 178 -15.49 -4.25 -3.21
C SER A 178 -16.89 -4.83 -3.20
N PHE A 179 -17.87 -3.94 -3.25
CA PHE A 179 -19.28 -4.25 -3.39
C PHE A 179 -19.93 -3.11 -4.18
N ASN A 180 -20.81 -3.44 -5.13
CA ASN A 180 -21.47 -2.42 -5.93
C ASN A 180 -22.76 -1.95 -5.25
N GLN A 181 -22.65 -1.12 -4.21
CA GLN A 181 -23.82 -0.58 -3.50
C GLN A 181 -24.34 0.77 -4.02
N ALA A 182 -23.81 1.28 -5.13
CA ALA A 182 -24.16 2.60 -5.67
C ALA A 182 -25.65 2.71 -6.06
N GLY A 183 -26.31 1.59 -6.37
CA GLY A 183 -27.75 1.56 -6.66
C GLY A 183 -28.67 1.66 -5.43
N TRP A 184 -28.13 1.51 -4.22
CA TRP A 184 -28.93 1.48 -2.97
C TRP A 184 -28.51 2.55 -1.96
N THR A 185 -27.32 3.11 -2.11
CA THR A 185 -26.73 4.06 -1.17
C THR A 185 -25.99 5.14 -1.94
N ASN A 186 -25.78 6.29 -1.30
CA ASN A 186 -24.90 7.34 -1.82
C ASN A 186 -23.41 7.05 -1.52
N SER A 187 -23.06 5.80 -1.22
CA SER A 187 -21.68 5.41 -0.92
C SER A 187 -21.04 4.71 -2.11
N PHE A 188 -19.74 4.93 -2.27
CA PHE A 188 -18.94 4.26 -3.29
C PHE A 188 -18.57 2.85 -2.86
N ASP A 189 -18.42 1.96 -3.84
CA ASP A 189 -17.58 0.78 -3.67
C ASP A 189 -16.24 1.23 -3.04
N LEU A 190 -15.83 0.58 -1.95
CA LEU A 190 -14.70 1.03 -1.12
C LEU A 190 -13.37 1.10 -1.88
N ASN A 191 -13.24 0.38 -2.98
CA ASN A 191 -12.04 0.40 -3.81
C ASN A 191 -12.24 1.20 -5.11
N SER A 192 -13.38 1.87 -5.29
CA SER A 192 -13.60 2.75 -6.43
C SER A 192 -12.87 4.08 -6.26
N VAL A 193 -12.34 4.61 -7.36
CA VAL A 193 -11.67 5.93 -7.40
C VAL A 193 -12.47 6.98 -8.17
N ALA A 194 -13.65 6.63 -8.68
CA ALA A 194 -14.50 7.52 -9.44
C ALA A 194 -15.98 7.25 -9.19
N HIS A 195 -16.76 8.34 -9.11
CA HIS A 195 -18.20 8.27 -8.95
C HIS A 195 -18.84 7.44 -10.08
N GLY A 196 -19.82 6.60 -9.74
CA GLY A 196 -20.49 5.73 -10.71
C GLY A 196 -19.66 4.54 -11.20
N SER A 197 -18.41 4.36 -10.73
CA SER A 197 -17.60 3.17 -11.04
C SER A 197 -17.51 2.22 -9.84
N SER A 198 -17.30 0.94 -10.10
CA SER A 198 -17.15 -0.09 -9.06
C SER A 198 -16.27 -1.24 -9.56
N PRO A 199 -15.13 -1.53 -8.90
CA PRO A 199 -14.38 -2.75 -9.15
C PRO A 199 -15.21 -4.03 -9.00
N ALA A 200 -16.16 -4.11 -8.06
CA ALA A 200 -17.06 -5.26 -7.96
C ALA A 200 -17.94 -5.45 -9.19
N TYR A 201 -18.36 -4.37 -9.84
CA TYR A 201 -19.12 -4.42 -11.08
C TYR A 201 -18.24 -4.81 -12.27
N THR A 202 -17.11 -4.11 -12.45
CA THR A 202 -16.23 -4.26 -13.62
C THR A 202 -15.45 -5.57 -13.61
N LEU A 203 -14.90 -5.94 -12.45
CA LEU A 203 -13.98 -7.09 -12.32
C LEU A 203 -14.67 -8.35 -11.80
N HIS A 204 -15.92 -8.24 -11.34
CA HIS A 204 -16.64 -9.31 -10.64
C HIS A 204 -15.83 -9.93 -9.49
N ALA A 205 -15.08 -9.10 -8.74
CA ALA A 205 -14.22 -9.51 -7.64
C ALA A 205 -14.48 -8.67 -6.39
N GLN A 206 -14.57 -9.33 -5.23
CA GLN A 206 -14.71 -8.66 -3.94
C GLN A 206 -13.34 -8.17 -3.41
N HIS A 207 -12.28 -8.94 -3.59
CA HIS A 207 -10.93 -8.55 -3.19
C HIS A 207 -10.02 -8.62 -4.43
N PRO A 208 -9.95 -7.56 -5.25
CA PRO A 208 -9.17 -7.58 -6.48
C PRO A 208 -7.67 -7.85 -6.22
N SER A 209 -7.01 -8.48 -7.19
CA SER A 209 -5.54 -8.49 -7.26
C SER A 209 -5.00 -7.15 -7.74
N GLY A 210 -3.70 -6.92 -7.55
CA GLY A 210 -3.05 -5.73 -8.11
C GLY A 210 -3.18 -5.66 -9.64
N ALA A 211 -3.03 -6.79 -10.34
CA ALA A 211 -3.21 -6.83 -11.79
C ALA A 211 -4.64 -6.46 -12.21
N GLN A 212 -5.66 -7.05 -11.57
CA GLN A 212 -7.07 -6.72 -11.84
C GLN A 212 -7.38 -5.25 -11.54
N TYR A 213 -6.83 -4.71 -10.47
CA TYR A 213 -7.06 -3.30 -10.11
C TYR A 213 -6.39 -2.34 -11.10
N ALA A 214 -5.20 -2.68 -11.60
CA ALA A 214 -4.56 -1.91 -12.67
C ALA A 214 -5.36 -1.96 -13.99
N ASP A 215 -5.98 -3.10 -14.31
CA ASP A 215 -6.91 -3.20 -15.45
C ASP A 215 -8.12 -2.28 -15.26
N TYR A 216 -8.73 -2.29 -14.06
CA TYR A 216 -9.82 -1.37 -13.70
C TYR A 216 -9.43 0.11 -13.88
N LEU A 217 -8.25 0.53 -13.40
CA LEU A 217 -7.79 1.92 -13.56
C LEU A 217 -7.60 2.29 -15.04
N ALA A 218 -7.04 1.38 -15.84
CA ALA A 218 -6.86 1.61 -17.26
C ALA A 218 -8.22 1.73 -17.98
N GLU A 219 -9.17 0.82 -17.71
CA GLU A 219 -10.52 0.86 -18.27
C GLU A 219 -11.25 2.16 -17.88
N LEU A 220 -11.18 2.54 -16.61
CA LEU A 220 -11.76 3.79 -16.11
C LEU A 220 -11.19 5.02 -16.84
N ALA A 221 -9.88 5.08 -17.04
CA ALA A 221 -9.25 6.15 -17.82
C ALA A 221 -9.76 6.20 -19.28
N GLY A 222 -10.09 5.03 -19.86
CA GLY A 222 -10.71 4.95 -21.19
C GLY A 222 -12.15 5.46 -21.21
N LEU A 223 -12.97 5.02 -20.26
CA LEU A 223 -14.37 5.45 -20.11
C LEU A 223 -14.48 6.96 -19.90
N ALA A 224 -13.60 7.52 -19.07
CA ALA A 224 -13.51 8.95 -18.82
C ALA A 224 -12.80 9.75 -19.94
N ARG A 225 -12.36 9.09 -21.02
CA ARG A 225 -11.65 9.71 -22.17
C ARG A 225 -10.37 10.48 -21.79
N ILE A 226 -9.74 10.12 -20.66
CA ILE A 226 -8.47 10.69 -20.19
C ILE A 226 -7.28 9.78 -20.51
N ARG A 227 -7.50 8.57 -21.05
CA ARG A 227 -6.42 7.63 -21.36
C ARG A 227 -5.34 8.23 -22.27
N ASP A 228 -5.76 8.98 -23.30
CA ASP A 228 -4.83 9.63 -24.24
C ASP A 228 -4.11 10.85 -23.62
N ARG A 229 -4.50 11.25 -22.41
CA ARG A 229 -3.84 12.28 -21.61
C ARG A 229 -2.79 11.73 -20.65
N VAL A 230 -2.64 10.40 -20.58
CA VAL A 230 -1.61 9.73 -19.77
C VAL A 230 -0.33 9.59 -20.58
N GLN A 231 0.72 10.31 -20.18
CA GLN A 231 2.06 10.19 -20.71
C GLN A 231 2.86 9.18 -19.88
N LEU A 232 2.93 7.95 -20.39
CA LEU A 232 3.70 6.87 -19.79
C LEU A 232 5.21 7.10 -20.00
N ARG A 233 6.03 6.38 -19.22
CA ARG A 233 7.50 6.44 -19.26
C ARG A 233 8.07 7.86 -19.10
N THR A 234 7.39 8.69 -18.33
CA THR A 234 7.73 10.10 -18.10
C THR A 234 7.96 10.34 -16.62
N GLU A 235 9.23 10.46 -16.23
CA GLU A 235 9.63 10.69 -14.84
C GLU A 235 9.70 12.19 -14.54
N VAL A 236 8.94 12.67 -13.56
CA VAL A 236 9.12 14.04 -13.04
C VAL A 236 10.37 14.07 -12.19
N VAL A 237 11.33 14.92 -12.56
CA VAL A 237 12.63 15.04 -11.85
C VAL A 237 12.68 16.25 -10.94
N ARG A 238 11.96 17.33 -11.28
CA ARG A 238 11.96 18.59 -10.53
C ARG A 238 10.74 19.43 -10.87
N ILE A 239 10.20 20.15 -9.89
CA ILE A 239 9.15 21.15 -10.07
C ILE A 239 9.67 22.49 -9.55
N VAL A 240 9.48 23.57 -10.32
CA VAL A 240 9.92 24.92 -9.98
C VAL A 240 8.76 25.90 -10.15
N PRO A 241 8.37 26.67 -9.12
CA PRO A 241 7.40 27.76 -9.30
C PRO A 241 8.06 28.92 -10.08
N VAL A 242 7.41 29.38 -11.14
CA VAL A 242 7.88 30.46 -12.03
C VAL A 242 6.67 31.31 -12.43
N ASP A 243 6.71 32.62 -12.18
CA ASP A 243 5.69 33.59 -12.61
C ASP A 243 4.23 33.19 -12.31
N GLY A 244 3.97 32.57 -11.15
CA GLY A 244 2.63 32.14 -10.75
C GLY A 244 2.14 30.83 -11.40
N VAL A 245 3.01 30.13 -12.13
CA VAL A 245 2.81 28.78 -12.67
C VAL A 245 3.96 27.86 -12.25
N PHE A 246 3.96 26.61 -12.72
CA PHE A 246 5.00 25.62 -12.45
C PHE A 246 5.69 25.17 -13.73
N ASP A 247 7.02 25.24 -13.73
CA ASP A 247 7.86 24.52 -14.67
C ASP A 247 8.16 23.13 -14.09
N VAL A 248 7.67 22.09 -14.76
CA VAL A 248 7.79 20.68 -14.41
C VAL A 248 8.82 20.04 -15.34
N HIS A 249 10.01 19.80 -14.80
CA HIS A 249 11.08 19.14 -15.53
C HIS A 249 10.84 17.63 -15.52
N VAL A 250 10.85 17.05 -16.70
CA VAL A 250 10.56 15.63 -16.92
C VAL A 250 11.70 14.96 -17.69
N ARG A 251 11.86 13.67 -17.44
CA ARG A 251 12.69 12.76 -18.22
C ARG A 251 11.79 11.73 -18.89
N ALA A 252 11.53 11.92 -20.18
CA ALA A 252 10.73 11.00 -20.98
C ALA A 252 11.63 9.94 -21.62
N ARG A 253 11.24 8.66 -21.54
CA ARG A 253 11.93 7.54 -22.21
C ARG A 253 11.21 7.16 -23.49
N CYS A 254 11.87 7.35 -24.62
CA CYS A 254 11.37 6.94 -25.94
C CYS A 254 11.53 5.42 -26.16
N ALA A 255 10.84 4.88 -27.18
CA ALA A 255 10.80 3.45 -27.48
C ALA A 255 12.19 2.85 -27.76
N GLU A 256 13.16 3.66 -28.19
CA GLU A 256 14.53 3.28 -28.50
C GLU A 256 15.46 3.32 -27.28
N GLY A 257 14.93 3.51 -26.06
CA GLY A 257 15.70 3.59 -24.83
C GLY A 257 16.43 4.92 -24.61
N VAL A 258 16.29 5.87 -25.55
CA VAL A 258 16.80 7.23 -25.43
C VAL A 258 15.93 8.01 -24.47
N SER A 259 16.55 8.70 -23.51
CA SER A 259 15.87 9.63 -22.62
C SER A 259 15.99 11.06 -23.14
N ARG A 260 14.89 11.80 -23.09
CA ARG A 260 14.83 13.24 -23.38
C ARG A 260 14.44 13.99 -22.13
N GLU A 261 15.14 15.09 -21.87
CA GLU A 261 14.77 16.02 -20.80
C GLU A 261 13.95 17.14 -21.43
N GLU A 262 12.78 17.38 -20.85
CA GLU A 262 11.80 18.33 -21.33
C GLU A 262 11.27 19.12 -20.13
N THR A 263 10.74 20.31 -20.37
CA THR A 263 10.10 21.13 -19.34
C THR A 263 8.69 21.39 -19.79
N LEU A 264 7.72 20.94 -19.00
CA LEU A 264 6.30 21.17 -19.19
C LEU A 264 5.85 22.29 -18.27
N ARG A 265 4.95 23.15 -18.74
CA ARG A 265 4.42 24.25 -17.95
C ARG A 265 2.96 23.99 -17.58
N ALA A 266 2.65 24.12 -16.29
CA ALA A 266 1.31 23.92 -15.78
C ALA A 266 0.94 24.96 -14.72
N ARG A 267 -0.35 25.32 -14.66
CA ARG A 267 -0.86 26.24 -13.62
C ARG A 267 -0.96 25.54 -12.27
N TYR A 268 -1.41 24.29 -12.28
CA TYR A 268 -1.55 23.46 -11.09
C TYR A 268 -0.80 22.15 -11.27
N VAL A 269 -0.18 21.69 -10.18
CA VAL A 269 0.46 20.38 -10.11
C VAL A 269 -0.16 19.57 -8.96
N VAL A 270 -0.59 18.35 -9.27
CA VAL A 270 -1.09 17.39 -8.27
C VAL A 270 -0.05 16.28 -8.11
N TRP A 271 0.50 16.14 -6.90
CA TRP A 271 1.46 15.07 -6.60
C TRP A 271 0.74 13.79 -6.14
N ALA A 272 0.67 12.79 -7.01
CA ALA A 272 0.01 11.50 -6.78
C ALA A 272 0.96 10.30 -6.99
N ALA A 273 2.27 10.49 -6.75
CA ALA A 273 3.31 9.51 -7.09
C ALA A 273 3.40 8.30 -6.13
N GLY A 274 2.80 8.41 -4.94
CA GLY A 274 2.86 7.37 -3.90
C GLY A 274 4.28 7.06 -3.42
N GLU A 275 4.42 5.97 -2.64
CA GLU A 275 5.70 5.56 -2.02
C GLU A 275 6.07 4.07 -2.23
N PHE A 276 5.26 3.30 -2.97
CA PHE A 276 5.42 1.84 -3.09
C PHE A 276 6.81 1.43 -3.66
N GLN A 277 7.36 2.24 -4.56
CA GLN A 277 8.67 2.00 -5.18
C GLN A 277 9.86 2.39 -4.28
N TYR A 278 9.58 3.06 -3.15
CA TYR A 278 10.57 3.58 -2.19
C TYR A 278 10.39 2.94 -0.81
N PRO A 279 10.48 1.61 -0.68
CA PRO A 279 10.35 0.94 0.60
C PRO A 279 11.47 1.36 1.57
N ARG A 280 11.16 1.32 2.87
CA ARG A 280 12.14 1.56 3.95
C ARG A 280 13.04 0.33 4.11
N GLU A 281 14.12 0.27 3.34
CA GLU A 281 15.03 -0.90 3.32
C GLU A 281 16.19 -0.82 4.34
N SER A 282 16.52 0.35 4.89
CA SER A 282 17.80 0.55 5.60
C SER A 282 17.74 1.24 6.97
N CYS A 283 16.58 1.69 7.45
CA CYS A 283 16.54 2.73 8.48
C CYS A 283 16.32 2.26 9.93
N CYS A 284 15.96 0.99 10.20
CA CYS A 284 15.46 0.63 11.54
C CYS A 284 15.94 -0.70 12.16
N VAL A 285 16.71 -1.51 11.42
CA VAL A 285 17.23 -2.80 11.91
C VAL A 285 18.66 -2.98 11.41
N ALA A 286 19.62 -3.26 12.29
CA ALA A 286 20.98 -3.56 11.87
C ALA A 286 21.00 -4.86 11.05
N GLY A 287 21.69 -4.89 9.91
CA GLY A 287 21.66 -6.03 8.99
C GLY A 287 20.43 -6.08 8.07
N ALA A 288 19.64 -5.01 7.96
CA ALA A 288 18.48 -4.94 7.06
C ALA A 288 18.84 -5.17 5.58
N GLU A 289 20.10 -4.93 5.17
CA GLU A 289 20.62 -5.25 3.84
C GLU A 289 20.67 -6.75 3.54
N LEU A 290 20.54 -7.60 4.57
CA LEU A 290 20.37 -9.06 4.44
C LEU A 290 18.91 -9.45 4.18
N CYS A 291 17.99 -8.50 4.31
CA CYS A 291 16.56 -8.65 4.05
C CYS A 291 16.19 -8.08 2.67
N MET A 292 15.01 -8.45 2.22
CA MET A 292 14.28 -7.95 1.07
C MET A 292 12.98 -7.32 1.60
N HIS A 293 12.42 -6.36 0.90
CA HIS A 293 11.13 -5.78 1.30
C HIS A 293 9.97 -6.52 0.59
N ASN A 294 8.78 -6.60 1.20
CA ASN A 294 7.62 -7.29 0.62
C ASN A 294 7.24 -6.78 -0.78
N SER A 295 7.44 -5.47 -1.04
CA SER A 295 7.22 -4.87 -2.35
C SER A 295 8.17 -5.36 -3.45
N ARG A 296 9.24 -6.09 -3.11
CA ARG A 296 10.16 -6.72 -4.06
C ARG A 296 9.76 -8.17 -4.39
N VAL A 297 8.83 -8.77 -3.65
CA VAL A 297 8.33 -10.12 -3.91
C VAL A 297 7.40 -10.09 -5.10
N ARG A 298 7.64 -10.99 -6.07
CA ARG A 298 6.74 -11.17 -7.23
C ARG A 298 5.73 -12.28 -7.01
N SER A 299 6.13 -13.36 -6.36
CA SER A 299 5.22 -14.40 -5.87
C SER A 299 5.86 -15.08 -4.67
N TRP A 300 5.07 -15.31 -3.62
CA TRP A 300 5.50 -16.03 -2.42
C TRP A 300 5.85 -17.49 -2.72
N ALA A 301 5.12 -18.12 -3.64
CA ALA A 301 5.38 -19.50 -4.05
C ALA A 301 6.72 -19.65 -4.78
N SER A 302 7.14 -18.65 -5.55
CA SER A 302 8.39 -18.65 -6.32
C SER A 302 9.65 -18.36 -5.51
N LEU A 303 9.54 -17.96 -4.23
CA LEU A 303 10.70 -17.63 -3.42
C LEU A 303 11.57 -18.87 -3.17
N PRO A 304 12.91 -18.74 -3.28
CA PRO A 304 13.83 -19.83 -2.99
C PRO A 304 13.89 -20.12 -1.49
N GLY A 305 14.00 -21.41 -1.14
CA GLY A 305 14.00 -21.87 0.24
C GLY A 305 12.61 -22.21 0.77
N ASP A 306 12.58 -22.89 1.91
CA ASP A 306 11.36 -23.44 2.53
C ASP A 306 11.14 -22.94 3.96
N ASP A 307 12.01 -22.06 4.45
CA ASP A 307 11.95 -21.50 5.81
C ASP A 307 12.25 -20.00 5.78
N PHE A 308 11.34 -19.21 6.37
CA PHE A 308 11.34 -17.75 6.27
C PHE A 308 11.09 -17.11 7.63
N VAL A 309 11.78 -16.01 7.91
CA VAL A 309 11.43 -15.12 9.03
C VAL A 309 10.83 -13.84 8.47
N LEU A 310 9.68 -13.45 9.02
CA LEU A 310 8.91 -12.28 8.63
C LEU A 310 9.03 -11.22 9.73
N ILE A 311 9.55 -10.05 9.38
CA ILE A 311 9.69 -8.92 10.30
C ILE A 311 8.53 -7.95 10.07
N GLY A 312 7.63 -7.87 11.07
CA GLY A 312 6.41 -7.06 11.03
C GLY A 312 5.14 -7.91 11.10
N GLY A 313 4.21 -7.54 11.98
CA GLY A 313 2.97 -8.28 12.23
C GLY A 313 1.68 -7.60 11.75
N TYR A 314 1.76 -6.50 11.01
CA TYR A 314 0.57 -5.85 10.44
C TYR A 314 0.13 -6.56 9.15
N GLU A 315 -0.84 -5.97 8.43
CA GLU A 315 -1.46 -6.51 7.21
C GLU A 315 -0.49 -7.22 6.27
N SER A 316 0.57 -6.53 5.84
CA SER A 316 1.54 -7.08 4.89
C SER A 316 2.35 -8.27 5.43
N GLY A 317 2.71 -8.25 6.72
CA GLY A 317 3.47 -9.33 7.34
C GLY A 317 2.62 -10.58 7.57
N VAL A 318 1.35 -10.39 7.94
CA VAL A 318 0.40 -11.50 8.08
C VAL A 318 -0.02 -12.06 6.73
N ASP A 319 -0.25 -11.21 5.72
CA ASP A 319 -0.51 -11.66 4.34
C ASP A 319 0.64 -12.49 3.79
N ALA A 320 1.89 -12.06 4.05
CA ALA A 320 3.08 -12.83 3.71
C ALA A 320 3.08 -14.22 4.37
N ALA A 321 2.80 -14.30 5.67
CA ALA A 321 2.77 -15.56 6.42
C ALA A 321 1.71 -16.52 5.87
N VAL A 322 0.51 -16.00 5.57
CA VAL A 322 -0.58 -16.75 4.95
C VAL A 322 -0.16 -17.30 3.59
N ASN A 323 0.41 -16.46 2.72
CA ASN A 323 0.76 -16.88 1.37
C ASN A 323 1.93 -17.86 1.35
N LEU A 324 2.93 -17.70 2.23
CA LEU A 324 4.00 -18.69 2.41
C LEU A 324 3.46 -20.03 2.90
N ALA A 325 2.57 -20.03 3.90
CA ALA A 325 1.94 -21.24 4.40
C ALA A 325 1.14 -21.97 3.31
N LYS A 326 0.34 -21.23 2.52
CA LYS A 326 -0.40 -21.78 1.37
C LYS A 326 0.51 -22.29 0.25
N ALA A 327 1.71 -21.74 0.12
CA ALA A 327 2.74 -22.22 -0.79
C ALA A 327 3.55 -23.42 -0.23
N GLY A 328 3.20 -23.95 0.95
CA GLY A 328 3.91 -25.07 1.56
C GLY A 328 5.22 -24.70 2.25
N LYS A 329 5.46 -23.41 2.52
CA LYS A 329 6.71 -22.88 3.10
C LYS A 329 6.53 -22.57 4.58
N ARG A 330 7.52 -22.93 5.41
CA ARG A 330 7.53 -22.60 6.84
C ARG A 330 7.82 -21.11 7.02
N SER A 331 7.17 -20.50 8.00
CA SER A 331 7.46 -19.12 8.36
C SER A 331 7.33 -18.87 9.85
N THR A 332 8.14 -17.94 10.35
CA THR A 332 8.04 -17.38 11.70
C THR A 332 7.84 -15.86 11.61
N VAL A 333 6.75 -15.35 12.16
CA VAL A 333 6.43 -13.92 12.22
C VAL A 333 6.94 -13.34 13.54
N LEU A 334 7.77 -12.31 13.46
CA LEU A 334 8.22 -11.51 14.60
C LEU A 334 7.52 -10.15 14.55
N ALA A 335 6.69 -9.88 15.55
CA ALA A 335 5.87 -8.68 15.58
C ALA A 335 6.01 -7.89 16.88
N SER A 336 6.11 -6.57 16.76
CA SER A 336 6.09 -5.62 17.89
C SER A 336 4.78 -5.65 18.67
N THR A 337 3.69 -5.96 17.98
CA THR A 337 2.33 -6.05 18.52
C THR A 337 1.67 -7.30 17.97
N ALA A 338 0.97 -8.04 18.83
CA ALA A 338 0.20 -9.21 18.45
C ALA A 338 -1.13 -8.80 17.79
N THR A 339 -1.08 -8.17 16.60
CA THR A 339 -2.25 -7.61 15.87
C THR A 339 -3.38 -8.63 15.67
N TRP A 340 -3.04 -9.91 15.58
CA TRP A 340 -3.98 -11.02 15.49
C TRP A 340 -4.78 -11.28 16.77
N ASN A 341 -4.34 -10.73 17.90
CA ASN A 341 -5.03 -10.72 19.19
C ASN A 341 -5.54 -9.31 19.56
N VAL A 342 -5.49 -8.33 18.65
CA VAL A 342 -6.01 -6.98 18.90
C VAL A 342 -7.48 -6.90 18.47
N GLN A 343 -8.28 -6.22 19.28
CA GLN A 343 -9.63 -5.81 18.92
C GLN A 343 -9.85 -4.39 19.44
N THR A 344 -10.16 -3.46 18.56
CA THR A 344 -10.31 -2.03 18.90
C THR A 344 -11.34 -1.36 17.99
N ALA A 345 -11.88 -0.23 18.43
CA ALA A 345 -12.71 0.63 17.60
C ALA A 345 -11.89 1.32 16.48
N ASP A 346 -10.58 1.43 16.65
CA ASP A 346 -9.67 1.95 15.63
C ASP A 346 -9.22 0.83 14.67
N PRO A 347 -9.73 0.79 13.43
CA PRO A 347 -9.39 -0.27 12.48
C PRO A 347 -7.92 -0.27 12.07
N SER A 348 -7.14 0.78 12.36
CA SER A 348 -5.73 0.86 12.02
C SER A 348 -4.82 -0.01 12.90
N ALA A 349 -5.29 -0.38 14.09
CA ALA A 349 -4.54 -1.17 15.06
C ALA A 349 -4.93 -2.66 15.07
N GLU A 350 -5.98 -3.07 14.36
CA GLU A 350 -6.36 -4.48 14.18
C GLU A 350 -6.15 -4.97 12.75
N LEU A 351 -6.08 -6.30 12.58
CA LEU A 351 -6.12 -6.90 11.25
C LEU A 351 -7.53 -6.80 10.66
N ALA A 352 -7.60 -6.41 9.38
CA ALA A 352 -8.81 -6.45 8.59
C ALA A 352 -9.43 -7.86 8.63
N PRO A 353 -10.77 -7.97 8.63
CA PRO A 353 -11.45 -9.27 8.68
C PRO A 353 -10.96 -10.26 7.62
N TYR A 354 -10.67 -9.79 6.40
CA TYR A 354 -10.15 -10.59 5.30
C TYR A 354 -8.81 -11.25 5.63
N THR A 355 -7.85 -10.47 6.13
CA THR A 355 -6.52 -10.97 6.54
C THR A 355 -6.63 -11.89 7.75
N ALA A 356 -7.43 -11.51 8.75
CA ALA A 356 -7.63 -12.30 9.96
C ALA A 356 -8.28 -13.66 9.67
N GLU A 357 -9.24 -13.73 8.75
CA GLU A 357 -9.87 -14.99 8.34
C GLU A 357 -8.87 -15.93 7.65
N ARG A 358 -8.09 -15.41 6.70
CA ARG A 358 -7.05 -16.19 6.02
C ARG A 358 -5.96 -16.66 6.99
N LEU A 359 -5.63 -15.86 8.01
CA LEU A 359 -4.73 -16.30 9.07
C LEU A 359 -5.33 -17.47 9.87
N ARG A 360 -6.62 -17.41 10.25
CA ARG A 360 -7.30 -18.53 10.96
C ARG A 360 -7.26 -19.83 10.15
N GLU A 361 -7.40 -19.74 8.84
CA GLU A 361 -7.34 -20.89 7.94
C GLU A 361 -5.97 -21.60 8.04
N VAL A 362 -4.88 -20.85 7.91
CA VAL A 362 -3.52 -21.43 7.90
C VAL A 362 -2.99 -21.80 9.29
N THR A 363 -3.63 -21.32 10.36
CA THR A 363 -3.34 -21.71 11.75
C THR A 363 -4.27 -22.79 12.29
N ALA A 364 -5.28 -23.21 11.52
CA ALA A 364 -6.24 -24.22 11.94
C ALA A 364 -5.58 -25.59 12.19
N GLU A 365 -6.20 -26.39 13.05
CA GLU A 365 -5.82 -27.78 13.25
C GLU A 365 -5.88 -28.54 11.90
N GLY A 366 -4.83 -29.30 11.59
CA GLY A 366 -4.71 -30.04 10.34
C GLY A 366 -4.08 -29.27 9.16
N PHE A 367 -3.93 -27.94 9.25
CA PHE A 367 -3.15 -27.20 8.27
C PHE A 367 -1.64 -27.43 8.48
N SER A 368 -0.86 -27.56 7.40
CA SER A 368 0.60 -27.70 7.45
C SER A 368 1.25 -27.20 6.16
N PRO A 369 2.36 -26.43 6.23
CA PRO A 369 2.99 -25.91 7.45
C PRO A 369 2.17 -24.77 8.08
N ARG A 370 2.17 -24.69 9.42
CA ARG A 370 1.54 -23.58 10.15
C ARG A 370 2.58 -22.46 10.39
N PRO A 371 2.23 -21.19 10.18
CA PRO A 371 3.11 -20.09 10.54
C PRO A 371 3.25 -20.00 12.07
N ARG A 372 4.47 -19.81 12.56
CA ARG A 372 4.75 -19.55 13.97
C ARG A 372 4.62 -18.04 14.23
N LEU A 373 3.79 -17.65 15.19
CA LEU A 373 3.50 -16.23 15.46
C LEU A 373 4.10 -15.82 16.82
N LEU A 374 5.07 -14.91 16.81
CA LEU A 374 5.77 -14.47 18.01
C LEU A 374 5.62 -12.96 18.23
N ALA A 375 5.06 -12.61 19.39
CA ALA A 375 4.83 -11.23 19.82
C ALA A 375 4.61 -11.19 21.35
N PRO A 376 4.88 -10.05 22.01
CA PRO A 376 5.44 -8.83 21.44
C PRO A 376 6.99 -8.86 21.43
N LEU A 377 7.57 -8.59 20.26
CA LEU A 377 9.02 -8.65 20.01
C LEU A 377 9.49 -7.40 19.23
N ARG A 378 10.62 -6.83 19.63
CA ARG A 378 11.36 -5.84 18.81
C ARG A 378 12.55 -6.55 18.17
N VAL A 379 12.60 -6.58 16.84
CA VAL A 379 13.80 -7.05 16.13
C VAL A 379 14.91 -6.02 16.29
N LEU A 380 16.08 -6.47 16.72
CA LEU A 380 17.25 -5.62 16.97
C LEU A 380 18.22 -5.66 15.79
N ARG A 381 18.52 -6.87 15.31
CA ARG A 381 19.45 -7.07 14.20
C ARG A 381 19.24 -8.40 13.47
N VAL A 382 19.77 -8.46 12.26
CA VAL A 382 19.87 -9.65 11.42
C VAL A 382 21.34 -9.89 11.10
N GLU A 383 21.79 -11.13 11.19
CA GLU A 383 23.16 -11.52 10.88
C GLU A 383 23.20 -12.86 10.14
N ARG A 384 24.29 -13.14 9.42
CA ARG A 384 24.46 -14.44 8.75
C ARG A 384 24.81 -15.52 9.78
N ALA A 385 24.12 -16.65 9.72
CA ALA A 385 24.40 -17.78 10.60
C ALA A 385 25.64 -18.57 10.12
N GLN A 386 26.43 -19.12 11.04
CA GLN A 386 27.64 -19.90 10.72
C GLN A 386 27.36 -21.16 9.88
N GLY A 387 26.16 -21.74 10.01
CA GLY A 387 25.72 -22.93 9.25
C GLY A 387 25.01 -22.63 7.94
N GLY A 388 24.97 -21.37 7.49
CA GLY A 388 24.11 -20.91 6.41
C GLY A 388 22.75 -20.44 6.92
N GLY A 389 22.10 -19.56 6.15
CA GLY A 389 20.89 -18.86 6.59
C GLY A 389 21.18 -17.59 7.39
N PHE A 390 20.23 -17.19 8.23
CA PHE A 390 20.25 -15.94 8.98
C PHE A 390 19.81 -16.19 10.42
N ASN A 391 20.43 -15.48 11.35
CA ASN A 391 19.93 -15.34 12.71
C ASN A 391 19.16 -14.02 12.80
N VAL A 392 17.94 -14.06 13.31
CA VAL A 392 17.18 -12.85 13.63
C VAL A 392 17.13 -12.68 15.14
N ILE A 393 17.79 -11.64 15.64
CA ILE A 393 17.88 -11.37 17.06
C ILE A 393 16.81 -10.35 17.43
N ALA A 394 15.92 -10.75 18.32
CA ALA A 394 14.82 -9.95 18.82
C ALA A 394 14.77 -9.93 20.34
N ALA A 395 14.23 -8.87 20.93
CA ALA A 395 14.00 -8.78 22.37
C ALA A 395 12.50 -8.76 22.68
N TRP A 396 12.10 -9.48 23.74
CA TRP A 396 10.74 -9.46 24.25
C TRP A 396 10.39 -8.08 24.80
N LYS A 397 9.27 -7.51 24.35
CA LYS A 397 8.69 -6.29 24.92
C LYS A 397 7.83 -6.63 26.14
N ALA A 398 7.54 -5.61 26.97
CA ALA A 398 6.47 -5.69 27.96
C ALA A 398 5.17 -6.22 27.33
N ALA A 399 4.51 -7.15 28.01
CA ALA A 399 3.21 -7.64 27.58
C ALA A 399 2.17 -6.49 27.67
N GLU A 400 1.71 -6.00 26.51
CA GLU A 400 0.61 -5.06 26.45
C GLU A 400 -0.69 -5.78 26.87
N ARG A 401 -1.37 -5.27 27.91
CA ARG A 401 -2.70 -5.77 28.30
C ARG A 401 -3.74 -5.27 27.29
N LEU A 402 -3.83 -5.94 26.15
CA LEU A 402 -4.92 -5.74 25.20
C LEU A 402 -6.21 -6.28 25.82
N GLN A 403 -7.09 -5.37 26.28
CA GLN A 403 -8.42 -5.76 26.76
C GLN A 403 -9.28 -6.20 25.57
N LEU A 404 -9.36 -7.50 25.33
CA LEU A 404 -10.29 -8.10 24.38
C LEU A 404 -11.72 -8.06 24.93
N ARG A 405 -12.46 -6.98 24.65
CA ARG A 405 -13.91 -6.94 24.86
C ARG A 405 -14.63 -7.31 23.57
N GLY A 406 -14.71 -8.60 23.26
CA GLY A 406 -15.51 -9.07 22.12
C GLY A 406 -15.64 -10.58 21.99
N ARG A 407 -16.51 -11.00 21.05
CA ARG A 407 -16.88 -12.42 20.82
C ARG A 407 -16.13 -13.07 19.64
N ARG A 408 -15.00 -12.49 19.17
CA ARG A 408 -14.25 -13.06 18.05
C ARG A 408 -13.72 -14.46 18.42
N LYS A 409 -13.81 -15.40 17.47
CA LYS A 409 -13.22 -16.74 17.60
C LYS A 409 -11.69 -16.60 17.69
N PRO A 410 -11.03 -17.11 18.76
CA PRO A 410 -9.57 -17.13 18.84
C PRO A 410 -8.96 -17.84 17.63
N LEU A 411 -7.78 -17.40 17.16
CA LEU A 411 -7.10 -17.98 15.99
C LEU A 411 -6.59 -19.41 16.22
N ALA A 412 -6.37 -19.77 17.48
CA ALA A 412 -6.59 -21.08 18.09
C ALA A 412 -6.57 -20.82 19.62
N SER A 413 -6.64 -21.85 20.46
CA SER A 413 -6.29 -21.65 21.87
C SER A 413 -4.85 -21.09 21.92
N HIS A 414 -4.55 -20.16 22.83
CA HIS A 414 -3.22 -19.53 22.95
C HIS A 414 -2.06 -20.53 23.01
N ALA A 415 -2.32 -21.80 23.36
CA ALA A 415 -1.36 -22.89 23.41
C ALA A 415 -1.13 -23.61 22.06
N GLU A 416 -2.04 -23.51 21.09
CA GLU A 416 -2.04 -24.34 19.86
C GLU A 416 -1.52 -23.62 18.59
N VAL A 417 -1.38 -22.28 18.61
CA VAL A 417 -0.74 -21.51 17.52
C VAL A 417 0.79 -21.43 17.67
N GLY A 418 1.38 -22.16 18.62
CA GLY A 418 2.84 -22.12 18.82
C GLY A 418 3.38 -20.77 19.28
N GLY A 419 2.53 -19.95 19.91
CA GLY A 419 3.00 -18.86 20.75
C GLY A 419 3.69 -19.49 21.95
N GLU A 420 5.02 -19.64 21.88
CA GLU A 420 5.81 -19.91 23.08
C GLU A 420 5.39 -18.90 24.16
N SER A 421 5.32 -19.34 25.41
CA SER A 421 5.10 -18.46 26.55
C SER A 421 6.06 -17.28 26.40
N ALA A 422 5.51 -16.07 26.29
CA ALA A 422 6.29 -14.86 26.06
C ALA A 422 7.49 -14.85 27.02
N GLY A 423 8.70 -14.68 26.47
CA GLY A 423 9.91 -14.59 27.27
C GLY A 423 9.86 -13.41 28.25
N ALA A 424 10.76 -13.41 29.22
CA ALA A 424 10.88 -12.28 30.14
C ALA A 424 11.17 -11.00 29.34
N GLU A 425 10.53 -9.88 29.69
CA GLU A 425 10.81 -8.59 29.06
C GLU A 425 12.31 -8.29 29.05
N GLY A 426 12.82 -7.83 27.90
CA GLY A 426 14.24 -7.57 27.68
C GLY A 426 15.10 -8.80 27.42
N SER A 427 14.58 -10.03 27.59
CA SER A 427 15.31 -11.23 27.17
C SER A 427 15.39 -11.35 25.65
N GLU A 428 16.54 -11.80 25.16
CA GLU A 428 16.78 -11.99 23.73
C GLU A 428 16.30 -13.37 23.27
N LEU A 429 15.76 -13.40 22.06
CA LEU A 429 15.40 -14.57 21.28
C LEU A 429 16.21 -14.52 19.98
N VAL A 430 16.82 -15.65 19.63
CA VAL A 430 17.43 -15.87 18.32
C VAL A 430 16.55 -16.84 17.55
N VAL A 431 16.05 -16.40 16.40
CA VAL A 431 15.27 -17.21 15.46
C VAL A 431 16.11 -17.62 14.28
#